data_AF-I7GM15-F1
#
_entry.id   AF-I7GM15-F1
#
_cell.length_a   1.000
_cell.length_b   1.000
_cell.length_c   1.000
_cell.angle_alpha   90.00
_cell.angle_beta   90.00
_cell.angle_gamma   90.00
#
_symmetry.space_group_name_H-M   'P 1'
#
loop_
_entity.id
_entity.type
_entity.pdbx_description
1 polymer ?
#
loop_
_entity_poly.entity_id
_entity_poly.type
_entity_poly.pdbx_seq_one_letter_code
_entity_poly.pdbx_strand_id
1 'polypeptide(L)'
;MLDQHHTDLILKLHAAVTKIQVPRPGFNYTFAHICILNNDKTCIVDDIVHVLEELKNARATNRTNFAITYPITHLKDGRAVYNGHQLGGVTVHSKDRVKPAEAIQLTYYLQSINSLNDMVAERWESSFCGTIRLFQKSNSKVKMYPYTSSSLREDFQKTSIVSSVEKSQSLRHCRRSRHGTGFS
;
A
#
# COMPACT_ATOMS: atom_id res chain seq x y z
N MET A 1 -12.28 -16.56 -3.28
CA MET A 1 -12.36 -15.17 -3.76
C MET A 1 -12.12 -14.28 -2.57
N LEU A 2 -11.42 -13.15 -2.71
CA LEU A 2 -11.25 -12.21 -1.62
C LEU A 2 -12.64 -11.82 -1.09
N ASP A 3 -12.98 -12.15 0.15
CA ASP A 3 -14.35 -11.98 0.65
C ASP A 3 -14.72 -10.50 0.82
N GLN A 4 -15.99 -10.24 1.10
CA GLN A 4 -16.50 -8.87 1.26
C GLN A 4 -15.85 -8.13 2.43
N HIS A 5 -15.62 -8.83 3.54
CA HIS A 5 -15.01 -8.23 4.73
C HIS A 5 -13.58 -7.75 4.44
N HIS A 6 -12.75 -8.59 3.82
CA HIS A 6 -11.39 -8.23 3.43
C HIS A 6 -11.36 -7.14 2.36
N THR A 7 -12.26 -7.18 1.38
CA THR A 7 -12.39 -6.12 0.36
C THR A 7 -12.66 -4.77 1.02
N ASP A 8 -13.64 -4.69 1.92
CA ASP A 8 -13.99 -3.46 2.62
C ASP A 8 -12.86 -2.98 3.53
N LEU A 9 -12.14 -3.91 4.17
CA LEU A 9 -11.01 -3.61 5.04
C LEU A 9 -9.86 -2.97 4.25
N ILE A 10 -9.52 -3.52 3.08
CA ILE A 10 -8.46 -2.97 2.21
C ILE A 10 -8.84 -1.58 1.71
N LEU A 11 -10.08 -1.38 1.25
CA LEU A 11 -10.55 -0.08 0.79
C LEU A 11 -10.58 0.96 1.92
N LYS A 12 -10.94 0.55 3.15
CA LYS A 12 -10.85 1.41 4.35
C LYS A 12 -9.39 1.78 4.67
N LEU A 13 -8.46 0.83 4.57
CA LEU A 13 -7.04 1.08 4.77
C LEU A 13 -6.51 2.08 3.74
N HIS A 14 -6.84 1.88 2.46
CA HIS A 14 -6.47 2.78 1.38
C HIS A 14 -7.00 4.20 1.61
N ALA A 15 -8.27 4.33 1.99
CA ALA A 15 -8.87 5.62 2.32
C ALA A 15 -8.18 6.29 3.53
N ALA A 16 -7.78 5.52 4.54
CA ALA A 16 -7.05 6.06 5.70
C ALA A 16 -5.67 6.56 5.31
N VAL A 17 -4.93 5.81 4.49
CA VAL A 17 -3.58 6.17 4.02
C VAL A 17 -3.59 7.42 3.15
N THR A 18 -4.48 7.48 2.16
CA THR A 18 -4.57 8.63 1.24
C THR A 18 -5.00 9.92 1.93
N LYS A 19 -5.72 9.82 3.06
CA LYS A 19 -6.17 10.95 3.89
C LYS A 19 -5.22 11.34 5.02
N ILE A 20 -4.05 10.72 5.14
CA ILE A 20 -3.02 11.14 6.11
C ILE A 20 -2.70 12.62 5.87
N GLN A 21 -2.68 13.40 6.96
CA GLN A 21 -2.37 14.82 6.93
C GLN A 21 -0.99 15.08 7.55
N VAL A 22 -0.19 15.90 6.88
CA VAL A 22 1.09 16.43 7.37
C VAL A 22 0.95 17.94 7.55
N PRO A 23 0.77 18.43 8.80
CA PRO A 23 0.56 19.84 9.04
C PRO A 23 1.83 20.67 8.81
N ARG A 24 1.65 21.81 8.15
CA ARG A 24 2.63 22.88 7.95
C ARG A 24 1.96 24.23 8.21
N PRO A 25 2.74 25.29 8.53
CA PRO A 25 2.17 26.62 8.70
C PRO A 25 1.32 27.02 7.48
N GLY A 26 0.03 27.26 7.70
CA GLY A 26 -0.92 27.66 6.66
C GLY A 26 -1.40 26.57 5.70
N PHE A 27 -0.94 25.32 5.81
CA PHE A 27 -1.32 24.25 4.87
C PHE A 27 -1.20 22.84 5.44
N ASN A 28 -2.18 21.98 5.17
CA ASN A 28 -2.12 20.56 5.53
C ASN A 28 -1.90 19.72 4.27
N TYR A 29 -0.70 19.18 4.14
CA TYR A 29 -0.36 18.30 3.03
C TYR A 29 -1.03 16.94 3.22
N THR A 30 -1.34 16.29 2.11
CA THR A 30 -1.90 14.93 2.05
C THR A 30 -1.20 14.16 0.94
N PHE A 31 -1.53 12.87 0.77
CA PHE A 31 -0.99 12.07 -0.33
C PHE A 31 -1.18 12.75 -1.70
N ALA A 32 -2.32 13.41 -1.92
CA ALA A 32 -2.62 14.13 -3.17
C ALA A 32 -1.62 15.24 -3.52
N HIS A 33 -0.88 15.76 -2.54
CA HIS A 33 0.09 16.84 -2.72
C HIS A 33 1.52 16.36 -2.96
N ILE A 34 1.79 15.08 -2.71
CA ILE A 34 3.15 14.50 -2.74
C ILE A 34 3.24 13.22 -3.56
N CYS A 35 2.15 12.76 -4.17
CA CYS A 35 2.14 11.56 -4.99
C CYS A 35 2.73 11.82 -6.38
N ILE A 36 3.17 10.75 -7.05
CA ILE A 36 3.44 10.81 -8.49
C ILE A 36 2.10 10.94 -9.22
N LEU A 37 2.01 11.90 -10.14
CA LEU A 37 0.82 12.15 -10.95
C LEU A 37 0.88 11.39 -12.28
N ASN A 38 -0.29 10.95 -12.75
CA ASN A 38 -0.47 10.46 -14.12
C ASN A 38 -0.72 11.64 -15.10
N ASN A 39 -0.99 11.32 -16.36
CA ASN A 39 -1.28 12.31 -17.41
C ASN A 39 -2.53 13.17 -17.10
N ASP A 40 -3.49 12.63 -16.35
CA ASP A 40 -4.73 13.32 -15.94
C ASP A 40 -4.55 14.15 -14.66
N LYS A 41 -3.31 14.30 -14.17
CA LYS A 41 -2.96 15.02 -12.93
C LYS A 41 -3.61 14.41 -11.67
N THR A 42 -3.85 13.10 -11.67
CA THR A 42 -4.30 12.36 -10.49
C THR A 42 -3.19 11.45 -9.97
N CYS A 43 -3.21 11.12 -8.68
CA CYS A 43 -2.20 10.23 -8.10
C CYS A 43 -2.23 8.86 -8.76
N ILE A 44 -1.05 8.35 -9.13
CA ILE A 44 -0.88 6.95 -9.47
C ILE A 44 -1.08 6.11 -8.21
N VAL A 45 -2.04 5.19 -8.27
CA VAL A 45 -2.34 4.18 -7.25
C VAL A 45 -2.38 2.81 -7.92
N ASP A 46 -2.10 1.75 -7.17
CA ASP A 46 -2.15 0.40 -7.73
C ASP A 46 -3.57 0.09 -8.27
N ASP A 47 -3.65 -0.37 -9.52
CA ASP A 47 -4.93 -0.68 -10.18
C ASP A 47 -5.77 -1.75 -9.45
N ILE A 48 -5.15 -2.53 -8.55
CA ILE A 48 -5.87 -3.47 -7.68
C ILE A 48 -6.91 -2.75 -6.81
N VAL A 49 -6.70 -1.48 -6.46
CA VAL A 49 -7.69 -0.66 -5.75
C VAL A 49 -8.96 -0.52 -6.59
N HIS A 50 -8.83 -0.19 -7.88
CA HIS A 50 -9.96 -0.09 -8.80
C HIS A 50 -10.67 -1.43 -9.02
N VAL A 51 -9.91 -2.53 -9.10
CA VAL A 51 -10.48 -3.88 -9.15
C VAL A 51 -11.33 -4.19 -7.91
N LEU A 52 -10.86 -3.81 -6.72
CA LEU A 52 -11.59 -4.01 -5.46
C LEU A 52 -12.83 -3.10 -5.33
N GLU A 53 -12.75 -1.86 -5.80
CA GLU A 53 -13.90 -0.95 -5.89
C GLU A 53 -14.98 -1.52 -6.82
N GLU A 54 -14.57 -2.04 -7.98
CA GLU A 54 -15.51 -2.66 -8.91
C GLU A 54 -16.12 -3.94 -8.32
N LEU A 55 -15.33 -4.77 -7.63
CA LEU A 55 -15.82 -5.95 -6.92
C LEU A 55 -16.87 -5.58 -5.88
N LYS A 56 -16.61 -4.53 -5.09
CA LYS A 56 -17.55 -4.01 -4.10
C LYS A 56 -18.83 -3.51 -4.76
N ASN A 57 -18.72 -2.74 -5.83
CA ASN A 57 -19.87 -2.20 -6.57
C ASN A 57 -20.70 -3.31 -7.24
N ALA A 58 -20.05 -4.34 -7.78
CA ALA A 58 -20.73 -5.50 -8.36
C ALA A 58 -21.56 -6.24 -7.30
N ARG A 59 -21.01 -6.45 -6.10
CA ARG A 59 -21.73 -7.04 -4.97
C ARG A 59 -22.91 -6.18 -4.53
N ALA A 60 -22.71 -4.87 -4.38
CA ALA A 60 -23.76 -3.94 -3.98
C ALA A 60 -24.94 -3.88 -4.97
N THR A 61 -24.68 -4.14 -6.25
CA THR A 61 -25.69 -4.16 -7.33
C THR A 61 -26.22 -5.56 -7.66
N ASN A 62 -25.93 -6.57 -6.82
CA ASN A 62 -26.26 -7.99 -7.05
C ASN A 62 -25.81 -8.52 -8.43
N ARG A 63 -24.77 -7.92 -9.01
CA ARG A 63 -24.17 -8.37 -10.27
C ARG A 63 -23.15 -9.45 -9.95
N THR A 64 -23.49 -10.70 -10.23
CA THR A 64 -22.63 -11.88 -10.01
C THR A 64 -21.54 -12.07 -11.07
N ASN A 65 -21.54 -11.26 -12.13
CA ASN A 65 -20.68 -11.46 -13.30
C ASN A 65 -19.25 -10.91 -13.15
N PHE A 66 -18.98 -10.05 -12.17
CA PHE A 66 -17.62 -9.56 -11.96
C PHE A 66 -16.83 -10.55 -11.08
N ALA A 67 -15.78 -11.12 -11.67
CA ALA A 67 -14.85 -11.99 -10.97
C ALA A 67 -13.43 -11.49 -11.22
N ILE A 68 -12.62 -11.47 -10.15
CA ILE A 68 -11.19 -11.20 -10.27
C ILE A 68 -10.53 -12.40 -10.95
N THR A 69 -9.87 -12.16 -12.08
CA THR A 69 -9.06 -13.14 -12.81
C THR A 69 -7.57 -12.87 -12.57
N TYR A 70 -6.71 -13.85 -12.83
CA TYR A 70 -5.28 -13.74 -12.63
C TYR A 70 -4.52 -14.29 -13.84
N PRO A 71 -3.42 -13.63 -14.28
CA PRO A 71 -2.79 -12.43 -13.73
C PRO A 71 -3.33 -11.11 -14.29
N ILE A 72 -4.39 -11.16 -15.10
CA ILE A 72 -5.04 -9.99 -15.70
C ILE A 72 -6.52 -10.02 -15.33
N THR A 73 -7.04 -8.92 -14.77
CA THR A 73 -8.47 -8.68 -14.56
C THR A 73 -9.01 -7.68 -15.57
N HIS A 74 -10.15 -7.98 -16.18
CA HIS A 74 -10.83 -7.06 -17.08
C HIS A 74 -11.89 -6.27 -16.31
N LEU A 75 -11.76 -4.94 -16.33
CA LEU A 75 -12.74 -4.02 -15.75
C LEU A 75 -13.92 -3.81 -16.71
N LYS A 76 -15.04 -3.30 -16.21
CA LYS A 76 -16.24 -3.01 -17.03
C LYS A 76 -16.00 -2.02 -18.17
N ASP A 77 -15.04 -1.12 -18.00
CA ASP A 77 -14.65 -0.13 -19.01
C ASP A 77 -13.76 -0.71 -20.12
N GLY A 78 -13.47 -2.02 -20.08
CA GLY A 78 -12.64 -2.72 -21.06
C GLY A 78 -11.15 -2.68 -20.75
N ARG A 79 -10.71 -2.00 -19.68
CA ARG A 79 -9.29 -2.00 -19.29
C ARG A 79 -8.86 -3.37 -18.78
N ALA A 80 -7.70 -3.81 -19.26
CA ALA A 80 -7.00 -4.99 -18.76
C ALA A 80 -6.00 -4.56 -17.68
N VAL A 81 -6.26 -4.94 -16.43
CA VAL A 81 -5.41 -4.64 -15.27
C VAL A 81 -4.52 -5.83 -14.99
N TYR A 82 -3.21 -5.64 -15.05
CA TYR A 82 -2.24 -6.63 -14.57
C TYR A 82 -2.19 -6.60 -13.04
N ASN A 83 -2.76 -7.62 -12.40
CA ASN A 83 -2.80 -7.81 -10.95
C ASN A 83 -1.81 -8.88 -10.45
N GLY A 84 -0.86 -9.29 -11.30
CA GLY A 84 0.08 -10.37 -11.03
C GLY A 84 1.06 -10.11 -9.88
N HIS A 85 1.48 -8.87 -9.72
CA HIS A 85 2.42 -8.46 -8.66
C HIS A 85 1.72 -8.00 -7.39
N GLN A 86 0.43 -7.65 -7.46
CA GLN A 86 -0.35 -7.20 -6.32
C GLN A 86 -1.00 -8.34 -5.55
N LEU A 87 -1.19 -9.51 -6.15
CA LEU A 87 -1.79 -10.68 -5.48
C LEU A 87 -0.74 -11.75 -5.19
N GLY A 88 -0.65 -12.17 -3.92
CA GLY A 88 0.22 -13.25 -3.45
C GLY A 88 -0.56 -14.48 -2.99
N GLY A 89 0.07 -15.66 -3.08
CA GLY A 89 -0.54 -16.93 -2.65
C GLY A 89 -1.81 -17.30 -3.43
N VAL A 90 -1.87 -16.94 -4.72
CA VAL A 90 -3.05 -17.16 -5.55
C VAL A 90 -3.18 -18.65 -5.87
N THR A 91 -4.32 -19.23 -5.51
CA THR A 91 -4.73 -20.54 -6.05
C THR A 91 -5.73 -20.32 -7.18
N VAL A 92 -5.40 -20.78 -8.39
CA VAL A 92 -6.31 -20.75 -9.54
C VAL A 92 -7.14 -22.03 -9.59
N HIS A 93 -8.43 -21.91 -9.87
CA HIS A 93 -9.26 -23.05 -10.31
C HIS A 93 -9.46 -22.95 -11.82
N SER A 94 -9.82 -24.06 -12.47
CA SER A 94 -10.01 -24.17 -13.93
C SER A 94 -10.62 -22.91 -14.58
N LYS A 95 -9.99 -22.44 -15.66
CA LYS A 95 -10.27 -21.18 -16.39
C LYS A 95 -9.99 -19.89 -15.59
N ASP A 96 -8.79 -19.76 -15.00
CA ASP A 96 -8.21 -18.50 -14.51
C ASP A 96 -9.01 -17.73 -13.45
N ARG A 97 -9.96 -18.39 -12.78
CA ARG A 97 -10.74 -17.81 -11.68
C ARG A 97 -9.98 -17.98 -10.37
N VAL A 98 -9.66 -16.85 -9.73
CA VAL A 98 -8.93 -16.78 -8.45
C VAL A 98 -9.80 -17.32 -7.32
N LYS A 99 -9.35 -18.38 -6.62
CA LYS A 99 -10.18 -19.03 -5.60
C LYS A 99 -9.79 -18.72 -4.15
N PRO A 100 -8.57 -18.35 -3.78
CA PRO A 100 -8.33 -17.10 -3.02
C PRO A 100 -6.94 -16.49 -3.29
N ALA A 101 -6.74 -15.21 -2.94
CA ALA A 101 -5.42 -14.62 -2.78
C ALA A 101 -5.13 -14.51 -1.28
N GLU A 102 -3.98 -14.99 -0.83
CA GLU A 102 -3.58 -14.99 0.58
C GLU A 102 -2.95 -13.67 1.01
N ALA A 103 -2.40 -12.92 0.06
CA ALA A 103 -1.79 -11.63 0.30
C ALA A 103 -2.18 -10.62 -0.79
N ILE A 104 -2.21 -9.35 -0.40
CA ILE A 104 -2.34 -8.21 -1.30
C ILE A 104 -1.23 -7.21 -1.01
N GLN A 105 -0.63 -6.67 -2.07
CA GLN A 105 0.31 -5.57 -1.98
C GLN A 105 -0.36 -4.27 -2.44
N LEU A 106 -0.15 -3.20 -1.67
CA LEU A 106 -0.52 -1.84 -2.02
C LEU A 106 0.73 -0.95 -1.98
N THR A 107 0.94 -0.18 -3.04
CA THR A 107 2.08 0.69 -3.23
C THR A 107 1.61 2.14 -3.39
N TYR A 108 2.29 3.06 -2.70
CA TYR A 108 2.01 4.49 -2.75
C TYR A 108 3.26 5.21 -3.24
N TYR A 109 3.18 5.76 -4.45
CA TYR A 109 4.31 6.39 -5.10
C TYR A 109 4.38 7.86 -4.71
N LEU A 110 5.48 8.27 -4.10
CA LEU A 110 5.74 9.65 -3.71
C LEU A 110 6.68 10.30 -4.72
N GLN A 111 6.43 11.57 -5.03
CA GLN A 111 7.32 12.40 -5.82
C GLN A 111 8.42 12.99 -4.94
N SER A 112 9.57 13.31 -5.55
CA SER A 112 10.65 14.07 -4.94
C SER A 112 11.00 15.20 -5.91
N ILE A 113 10.39 16.37 -5.69
CA ILE A 113 10.53 17.55 -6.58
C ILE A 113 11.44 18.61 -5.98
N ASN A 114 11.33 18.82 -4.67
CA ASN A 114 12.01 19.88 -3.95
C ASN A 114 12.12 19.53 -2.47
N SER A 115 12.93 20.31 -1.75
CA SER A 115 13.20 20.06 -0.32
C SER A 115 11.96 20.12 0.58
N LEU A 116 10.95 20.94 0.23
CA LEU A 116 9.69 20.99 0.95
C LEU A 116 8.90 19.69 0.77
N ASN A 117 8.81 19.21 -0.46
CA ASN A 117 8.14 17.97 -0.83
C ASN A 117 8.83 16.75 -0.19
N ASP A 118 10.16 16.69 -0.20
CA ASP A 118 10.94 15.62 0.45
C ASP A 118 10.68 15.57 1.96
N MET A 119 10.71 16.72 2.63
CA MET A 119 10.43 16.84 4.06
C MET A 119 8.98 16.45 4.40
N VAL A 120 8.02 16.82 3.55
CA VAL A 120 6.62 16.41 3.73
C VAL A 120 6.48 14.90 3.50
N ALA A 121 7.14 14.35 2.50
CA ALA A 121 7.15 12.93 2.19
C ALA A 121 7.71 12.10 3.36
N GLU A 122 8.84 12.51 3.95
CA GLU A 122 9.42 11.83 5.12
C GLU A 122 8.46 11.84 6.33
N ARG A 123 7.80 12.98 6.59
CA ARG A 123 6.77 13.09 7.64
C ARG A 123 5.50 12.29 7.33
N TRP A 124 5.15 12.17 6.05
CA TRP A 124 4.03 11.38 5.60
C TRP A 124 4.33 9.88 5.76
N GLU A 125 5.50 9.41 5.35
CA GLU A 125 5.94 8.02 5.50
C GLU A 125 5.92 7.57 6.97
N SER A 126 6.28 8.49 7.86
CA SER A 126 6.26 8.22 9.29
C SER A 126 4.86 8.18 9.89
N SER A 127 3.98 9.07 9.44
CA SER A 127 2.54 8.99 9.76
C SER A 127 1.89 7.75 9.16
N PHE A 128 2.32 7.32 7.97
CA PHE A 128 1.89 6.08 7.32
C PHE A 128 2.19 4.87 8.20
N CYS A 129 3.42 4.74 8.71
CA CYS A 129 3.77 3.67 9.66
C CYS A 129 2.85 3.66 10.90
N GLY A 130 2.56 4.84 11.45
CA GLY A 130 1.63 5.00 12.58
C GLY A 130 0.21 4.53 12.23
N THR A 131 -0.31 4.98 11.10
CA THR A 131 -1.63 4.61 10.57
C THR A 131 -1.75 3.11 10.36
N ILE A 132 -0.79 2.46 9.71
CA ILE A 132 -0.80 1.00 9.50
C ILE A 132 -0.75 0.26 10.84
N ARG A 133 0.07 0.72 11.79
CA ARG A 133 0.17 0.11 13.13
C ARG A 133 -1.15 0.19 13.90
N LEU A 134 -1.81 1.35 13.87
CA LEU A 134 -3.13 1.52 14.52
C LEU A 134 -4.19 0.66 13.83
N PHE A 135 -4.20 0.65 12.50
CA PHE A 135 -5.14 -0.14 11.73
C PHE A 135 -4.99 -1.64 12.01
N GLN A 136 -3.76 -2.15 12.08
CA GLN A 136 -3.50 -3.56 12.43
C GLN A 136 -3.95 -3.89 13.86
N LYS A 137 -3.74 -2.99 14.83
CA LYS A 137 -4.22 -3.21 16.22
C LYS A 137 -5.75 -3.38 16.26
N SER A 138 -6.49 -2.62 15.46
CA SER A 138 -7.94 -2.73 15.35
C SER A 138 -8.41 -3.93 14.51
N ASN A 139 -7.52 -4.58 13.77
CA ASN A 139 -7.83 -5.67 12.85
C ASN A 139 -6.86 -6.85 13.01
N SER A 140 -6.82 -7.44 14.23
CA SER A 140 -5.82 -8.43 14.64
C SER A 140 -5.74 -9.70 13.80
N LYS A 141 -6.78 -10.01 13.02
CA LYS A 141 -6.83 -11.17 12.10
C LYS A 141 -6.03 -10.94 10.81
N VAL A 142 -5.73 -9.69 10.47
CA VAL A 142 -4.97 -9.32 9.26
C VAL A 142 -3.57 -8.89 9.67
N LYS A 143 -2.55 -9.55 9.12
CA LYS A 143 -1.15 -9.15 9.30
C LYS A 143 -0.78 -8.15 8.22
N MET A 144 -0.18 -7.03 8.60
CA MET A 144 0.27 -5.97 7.70
C MET A 144 1.78 -5.79 7.85
N TYR A 145 2.45 -5.60 6.72
CA TYR A 145 3.90 -5.46 6.66
C TYR A 145 4.23 -4.16 5.91
N PRO A 146 4.24 -3.00 6.60
CA PRO A 146 4.54 -1.73 5.96
C PRO A 146 6.05 -1.55 5.75
N TYR A 147 6.39 -0.97 4.61
CA TYR A 147 7.75 -0.55 4.26
C TYR A 147 7.69 0.84 3.62
N THR A 148 8.71 1.65 3.86
CA THR A 148 8.85 2.99 3.28
C THR A 148 10.27 3.21 2.75
N SER A 149 10.44 4.20 1.87
CA SER A 149 11.76 4.52 1.30
C SER A 149 12.74 4.91 2.41
N SER A 150 12.29 5.69 3.39
CA SER A 150 13.11 6.04 4.56
C SER A 150 13.50 4.83 5.39
N SER A 151 12.60 3.87 5.61
CA SER A 151 12.90 2.65 6.39
C SER A 151 13.94 1.76 5.69
N LEU A 152 13.88 1.65 4.35
CA LEU A 152 14.84 0.90 3.56
C LEU A 152 16.22 1.57 3.55
N ARG A 153 16.26 2.91 3.42
CA ARG A 153 17.49 3.69 3.53
C ARG A 153 18.16 3.51 4.89
N GLU A 154 17.39 3.60 5.97
CA GLU A 154 17.91 3.39 7.32
C GLU A 154 18.45 1.98 7.53
N ASP A 155 17.72 0.96 7.07
CA ASP A 155 18.16 -0.43 7.19
C ASP A 155 19.47 -0.63 6.43
N PHE A 156 19.59 -0.11 5.21
CA PHE A 156 20.84 -0.13 4.44
C PHE A 156 21.98 0.56 5.17
N GLN A 157 21.76 1.77 5.72
CA GLN A 157 22.77 2.51 6.49
C GLN A 157 23.19 1.79 7.79
N LYS A 158 22.29 1.04 8.43
CA LYS A 158 22.61 0.28 9.64
C LYS A 158 23.37 -1.00 9.34
N THR A 159 23.13 -1.63 8.19
CA THR A 159 23.76 -2.90 7.81
C THR A 159 25.00 -2.74 6.94
N SER A 160 25.23 -1.56 6.36
CA SER A 160 26.45 -1.27 5.62
C SER A 160 27.61 -1.01 6.57
N ILE A 161 28.65 -1.82 6.47
CA ILE A 161 29.94 -1.62 7.17
C ILE A 161 30.57 -0.27 6.75
N VAL A 162 30.24 0.23 5.55
CA VAL A 162 30.78 1.44 4.92
C VAL A 162 30.11 2.75 5.42
N SER A 163 28.90 2.72 5.96
CA SER A 163 28.13 3.93 6.37
C SER A 163 28.34 4.34 7.83
N SER A 164 29.40 3.85 8.49
CA SER A 164 29.69 4.13 9.90
C SER A 164 30.18 5.56 10.19
N VAL A 165 30.34 6.41 9.16
CA VAL A 165 30.79 7.80 9.30
C VAL A 165 29.74 8.77 8.74
N GLU A 166 28.66 8.98 9.49
CA GLU A 166 27.93 10.25 9.67
C GLU A 166 26.60 9.95 10.37
N LYS A 167 26.58 10.16 11.70
CA LYS A 167 25.34 10.09 12.48
C LYS A 167 24.63 11.44 12.39
N SER A 168 23.46 11.46 11.76
CA SER A 168 22.44 12.47 12.05
C SER A 168 21.14 11.79 12.49
N GLN A 169 20.43 12.45 13.41
CA GLN A 169 19.38 11.93 14.28
C GLN A 169 18.21 11.32 13.49
N SER A 170 17.98 10.00 13.61
CA SER A 170 16.84 9.33 12.95
C SER A 170 15.68 9.05 13.91
N LEU A 171 14.52 9.63 13.58
CA LEU A 171 13.20 9.33 14.14
C LEU A 171 12.80 7.90 13.77
N ARG A 172 12.20 7.15 14.70
CA ARG A 172 11.87 5.72 14.54
C ARG A 172 10.75 5.51 13.51
N HIS A 173 11.06 5.11 12.28
CA HIS A 173 10.08 4.84 11.23
C HIS A 173 10.06 3.37 10.80
N CYS A 174 8.85 2.84 10.59
CA CYS A 174 8.48 1.43 10.29
C CYS A 174 9.52 0.39 10.70
N ARG A 175 9.73 0.17 12.01
CA ARG A 175 10.69 -0.83 12.47
C ARG A 175 10.21 -2.22 12.03
N ARG A 176 11.01 -2.90 11.19
CA ARG A 176 10.84 -4.32 10.86
C ARG A 176 10.78 -5.10 12.17
N SER A 177 9.63 -5.71 12.47
CA SER A 177 9.53 -6.60 13.62
C SER A 177 10.36 -7.84 13.31
N ARG A 178 11.57 -7.94 13.89
CA ARG A 178 12.37 -9.17 13.84
C ARG A 178 11.61 -10.24 14.62
N HIS A 179 10.77 -11.03 13.96
CA HIS A 179 10.48 -12.37 14.45
C HIS A 179 11.65 -13.25 14.03
N GLY A 180 12.38 -13.73 15.04
CA GLY A 180 13.57 -14.53 14.86
C GLY A 180 13.26 -15.91 14.30
N THR A 181 14.21 -16.40 13.53
CA THR A 181 14.60 -17.81 13.53
C THR A 181 16.11 -17.81 13.70
N GLY A 182 16.56 -18.01 14.94
CA GLY A 182 17.88 -18.58 15.15
C GLY A 182 17.82 -19.99 14.56
N PHE A 183 18.71 -20.27 13.62
CA PHE A 183 19.07 -21.64 13.31
C PHE A 183 20.17 -22.02 14.30
N SER A 184 19.91 -23.10 15.04
CA SER A 184 20.88 -23.83 15.86
C SER A 184 22.03 -24.35 15.03
#